data_AF-A0A957UM14-F1
#
_entry.id   AF-A0A957UM14-F1
#
_cell.length_a   1.000
_cell.length_b   1.000
_cell.length_c   1.000
_cell.angle_alpha   90.00
_cell.angle_beta   90.00
_cell.angle_gamma   90.00
#
_symmetry.space_group_name_H-M   'P 1'
#
loop_
_entity.id
_entity.type
_entity.pdbx_description
1 polymer ?
#
loop_
_entity_poly.entity_id
_entity_poly.type
_entity_poly.pdbx_seq_one_letter_code
_entity_poly.pdbx_strand_id
1 'polypeptide(L)'
;MTYGKSPRAAIYYATSSARLAVDVQTLLLRIGINSRVVRWGQGEKGQDQYHVIVSGIPDCTNFCRSIGAVGAYKTEGIRSVSAFLDGKVANTNRDVLPKEIWRLYVKPVMKENGISHRELHKRIAYAGATIFKQNVSRERAAKVAEAIDSTELRNLATSDVYWDQVASIDPDGTEPVYDLTVPDNHNFVANNIIVHNSIEQDADVVMFIYREDYYIEDTDRQNIADIIVAKHRHGSTGTVSLYFRKELTQFNDMEIHRTELDY
;
A
#
# COMPACT_ATOMS: atom_id res chain seq x y z
N MET A 1 -33.09 0.92 -3.55
CA MET A 1 -32.54 0.68 -4.90
C MET A 1 -32.24 2.02 -5.54
N THR A 2 -30.98 2.33 -5.80
CA THR A 2 -30.59 3.54 -6.54
C THR A 2 -30.61 3.18 -8.02
N TYR A 3 -31.53 3.78 -8.78
CA TYR A 3 -31.70 3.51 -10.21
C TYR A 3 -30.37 3.65 -10.97
N GLY A 4 -30.04 2.66 -11.81
CA GLY A 4 -28.93 2.70 -12.76
C GLY A 4 -27.58 2.13 -12.28
N LYS A 5 -27.43 1.71 -11.03
CA LYS A 5 -26.23 1.01 -10.55
C LYS A 5 -26.55 -0.46 -10.27
N SER A 6 -25.71 -1.37 -10.78
CA SER A 6 -25.82 -2.79 -10.45
C SER A 6 -25.92 -2.95 -8.93
N PRO A 7 -26.87 -3.76 -8.43
CA PRO A 7 -27.03 -3.96 -7.00
C PRO A 7 -25.69 -4.41 -6.38
N ARG A 8 -25.39 -3.90 -5.18
CA ARG A 8 -24.19 -4.26 -4.42
C ARG A 8 -24.62 -4.71 -3.04
N ALA A 9 -24.05 -5.82 -2.56
CA ALA A 9 -24.13 -6.16 -1.16
C ALA A 9 -23.44 -5.07 -0.33
N ALA A 10 -24.10 -4.61 0.72
CA ALA A 10 -23.57 -3.61 1.63
C ALA A 10 -23.84 -4.05 3.07
N ILE A 11 -22.77 -4.22 3.83
CA ILE A 11 -22.81 -4.42 5.27
C ILE A 11 -22.17 -3.16 5.87
N TYR A 12 -22.87 -2.47 6.75
CA TYR A 12 -22.33 -1.30 7.40
C TYR A 12 -22.83 -1.13 8.84
N TYR A 13 -22.02 -0.44 9.62
CA TYR A 13 -22.34 0.08 10.95
C TYR A 13 -22.20 1.60 10.91
N ALA A 14 -23.11 2.33 11.54
CA ALA A 14 -23.09 3.79 11.59
C ALA A 14 -23.12 4.27 13.03
N THR A 15 -22.35 5.31 13.33
CA THR A 15 -22.24 5.93 14.66
C THR A 15 -21.89 7.41 14.53
N SER A 16 -22.28 8.25 15.49
CA SER A 16 -21.81 9.64 15.58
C SER A 16 -20.42 9.76 16.18
N SER A 17 -19.88 8.69 16.78
CA SER A 17 -18.55 8.70 17.40
C SER A 17 -17.47 8.25 16.42
N ALA A 18 -16.59 9.18 16.03
CA ALA A 18 -15.42 8.89 15.21
C ALA A 18 -14.55 7.80 15.83
N ARG A 19 -14.33 7.89 17.15
CA ARG A 19 -13.50 6.93 17.89
C ARG A 19 -14.09 5.53 17.84
N LEU A 20 -15.40 5.41 18.09
CA LEU A 20 -16.08 4.12 18.05
C LEU A 20 -16.06 3.51 16.63
N ALA A 21 -16.16 4.33 15.59
CA ALA A 21 -16.05 3.83 14.21
C ALA A 21 -14.66 3.22 13.93
N VAL A 22 -13.59 3.87 14.41
CA VAL A 22 -12.21 3.35 14.30
C VAL A 22 -12.03 2.09 15.15
N ASP A 23 -12.51 2.07 16.40
CA ASP A 23 -12.39 0.89 17.26
C ASP A 23 -13.13 -0.33 16.67
N VAL A 24 -14.31 -0.12 16.06
CA VAL A 24 -15.04 -1.18 15.33
C VAL A 24 -14.26 -1.64 14.10
N GLN A 25 -13.68 -0.71 13.33
CA GLN A 25 -12.82 -1.07 12.19
C GLN A 25 -11.62 -1.91 12.65
N THR A 26 -10.95 -1.52 13.73
CA THR A 26 -9.84 -2.28 14.31
C THR A 26 -10.28 -3.67 14.76
N LEU A 27 -11.44 -3.81 15.39
CA LEU A 27 -11.95 -5.12 15.80
C LEU A 27 -12.22 -6.04 14.59
N LEU A 28 -12.81 -5.49 13.52
CA LEU A 28 -13.03 -6.23 12.28
C LEU A 28 -11.69 -6.67 11.66
N LEU A 29 -10.68 -5.79 11.66
CA LEU A 29 -9.36 -6.10 11.12
C LEU A 29 -8.70 -7.27 11.88
N ARG A 30 -8.86 -7.35 13.20
CA ARG A 30 -8.31 -8.43 14.04
C ARG A 30 -8.84 -9.83 13.68
N ILE A 31 -9.96 -9.92 12.99
CA ILE A 31 -10.55 -11.19 12.51
C ILE A 31 -10.48 -11.31 10.98
N GLY A 32 -9.59 -10.55 10.33
CA GLY A 32 -9.35 -10.61 8.90
C GLY A 32 -10.49 -10.04 8.06
N ILE A 33 -11.22 -9.07 8.58
CA ILE A 33 -12.27 -8.34 7.85
C ILE A 33 -11.83 -6.89 7.69
N ASN A 34 -11.48 -6.52 6.47
CA ASN A 34 -11.13 -5.14 6.16
C ASN A 34 -12.39 -4.33 5.91
N SER A 35 -12.45 -3.13 6.49
CA SER A 35 -13.57 -2.21 6.36
C SER A 35 -13.10 -0.78 6.11
N ARG A 36 -13.95 0.04 5.50
CA ARG A 36 -13.67 1.46 5.24
C ARG A 36 -14.49 2.32 6.18
N VAL A 37 -13.86 3.28 6.85
CA VAL A 37 -14.56 4.33 7.57
C VAL A 37 -14.79 5.52 6.63
N VAL A 38 -16.03 6.00 6.56
CA VAL A 38 -16.42 7.18 5.78
C VAL A 38 -17.18 8.15 6.69
N ARG A 39 -16.74 9.43 6.70
CA ARG A 39 -17.46 10.53 7.37
C ARG A 39 -18.56 11.05 6.45
N TRP A 40 -19.76 11.18 6.99
CA TRP A 40 -20.95 11.71 6.34
C TRP A 40 -21.40 12.96 7.07
N GLY A 41 -21.21 14.11 6.42
CA GLY A 41 -21.66 15.39 6.92
C GLY A 41 -23.19 15.45 7.01
N GLN A 42 -23.73 15.81 8.18
CA GLN A 42 -25.19 16.00 8.35
C GLN A 42 -25.63 17.46 8.20
N GLY A 43 -24.69 18.38 7.96
CA GLY A 43 -24.98 19.80 7.84
C GLY A 43 -25.70 20.33 9.08
N GLU A 44 -26.82 21.03 8.89
CA GLU A 44 -27.63 21.57 9.98
C GLU A 44 -28.47 20.52 10.72
N LYS A 45 -28.54 19.28 10.22
CA LYS A 45 -29.43 18.24 10.78
C LYS A 45 -28.86 17.52 12.00
N GLY A 46 -27.60 17.79 12.36
CA GLY A 46 -26.97 17.24 13.55
C GLY A 46 -25.50 16.91 13.38
N GLN A 47 -24.99 16.08 14.29
CA GLN A 47 -23.60 15.63 14.27
C GLN A 47 -23.33 14.70 13.09
N ASP A 48 -22.11 14.82 12.54
CA ASP A 48 -21.63 13.95 11.48
C ASP A 48 -21.70 12.47 11.86
N GLN A 49 -21.96 11.65 10.87
CA GLN A 49 -22.05 10.20 11.03
C GLN A 49 -20.82 9.53 10.41
N TYR A 50 -20.32 8.51 11.08
CA TYR A 50 -19.18 7.71 10.65
C TYR A 50 -19.69 6.31 10.31
N HIS A 51 -19.51 5.93 9.05
CA HIS A 51 -19.95 4.64 8.54
C HIS A 51 -18.75 3.71 8.40
N VAL A 52 -18.78 2.59 9.10
CA VAL A 52 -17.85 1.46 8.92
C VAL A 52 -18.46 0.52 7.90
N ILE A 53 -17.87 0.44 6.72
CA ILE A 53 -18.43 -0.25 5.56
C ILE A 53 -17.58 -1.49 5.25
N VAL A 54 -18.20 -2.66 5.30
CA VAL A 54 -17.64 -3.93 4.84
C VAL A 54 -18.11 -4.15 3.40
N SER A 55 -17.16 -4.33 2.50
CA SER A 55 -17.42 -4.44 1.06
C SER A 55 -16.39 -5.34 0.39
N GLY A 56 -16.74 -5.87 -0.78
CA GLY A 56 -15.93 -6.88 -1.45
C GLY A 56 -16.37 -8.29 -1.05
N ILE A 57 -16.32 -9.22 -2.00
CA ILE A 57 -16.75 -10.61 -1.78
C ILE A 57 -15.99 -11.25 -0.60
N PRO A 58 -14.65 -11.17 -0.50
CA PRO A 58 -13.92 -11.82 0.59
C PRO A 58 -14.35 -11.34 1.99
N ASP A 59 -14.38 -10.03 2.22
CA ASP A 59 -14.71 -9.45 3.53
C ASP A 59 -16.20 -9.65 3.88
N CYS A 60 -17.11 -9.48 2.93
CA CYS A 60 -18.54 -9.73 3.16
C CYS A 60 -18.82 -11.19 3.48
N THR A 61 -18.19 -12.12 2.75
CA THR A 61 -18.30 -13.55 3.03
C THR A 61 -17.73 -13.89 4.40
N ASN A 62 -16.57 -13.33 4.76
CA ASN A 62 -15.98 -13.55 6.08
C ASN A 62 -16.85 -12.96 7.20
N PHE A 63 -17.48 -11.79 6.99
CA PHE A 63 -18.43 -11.22 7.93
C PHE A 63 -19.67 -12.12 8.12
N CYS A 64 -20.27 -12.58 7.02
CA CYS A 64 -21.47 -13.45 7.08
C CYS A 64 -21.18 -14.77 7.79
N ARG A 65 -19.97 -15.32 7.59
CA ARG A 65 -19.53 -16.58 8.22
C ARG A 65 -19.16 -16.41 9.69
N SER A 66 -18.40 -15.38 10.01
CA SER A 66 -17.68 -15.28 11.30
C SER A 66 -18.41 -14.40 12.33
N ILE A 67 -19.23 -13.44 11.90
CA ILE A 67 -20.00 -12.55 12.78
C ILE A 67 -21.50 -12.78 12.64
N GLY A 68 -22.01 -12.76 11.40
CA GLY A 68 -23.44 -12.83 11.13
C GLY A 68 -24.21 -11.61 11.65
N ALA A 69 -25.47 -11.80 12.04
CA ALA A 69 -26.29 -10.73 12.59
C ALA A 69 -27.35 -11.25 13.57
N VAL A 70 -27.73 -10.39 14.52
CA VAL A 70 -28.73 -10.68 15.53
C VAL A 70 -30.10 -10.10 15.13
N GLY A 71 -31.15 -10.90 15.33
CA GLY A 71 -32.54 -10.54 15.05
C GLY A 71 -33.00 -10.92 13.63
N ALA A 72 -34.25 -11.37 13.52
CA ALA A 72 -34.78 -12.02 12.32
C ALA A 72 -34.56 -11.20 11.03
N TYR A 73 -34.83 -9.90 11.07
CA TYR A 73 -34.65 -8.99 9.93
C TYR A 73 -33.19 -8.96 9.44
N LYS A 74 -32.21 -8.84 10.35
CA LYS A 74 -30.80 -8.75 9.97
C LYS A 74 -30.24 -10.10 9.57
N THR A 75 -30.67 -11.18 10.22
CA THR A 75 -30.31 -12.55 9.82
C THR A 75 -30.77 -12.85 8.39
N GLU A 76 -31.97 -12.39 8.00
CA GLU A 76 -32.43 -12.51 6.61
C GLU A 76 -31.62 -11.64 5.65
N GLY A 77 -31.18 -10.46 6.09
CA GLY A 77 -30.22 -9.64 5.37
C GLY A 77 -28.89 -10.35 5.09
N ILE A 78 -28.32 -11.05 6.09
CA ILE A 78 -27.10 -11.85 5.94
C ILE A 78 -27.29 -12.99 4.94
N ARG A 79 -28.44 -13.68 4.96
CA ARG A 79 -28.77 -14.71 3.97
C ARG A 79 -28.87 -14.13 2.56
N SER A 80 -29.53 -12.99 2.42
CA SER A 80 -29.66 -12.28 1.15
C SER A 80 -28.30 -11.85 0.59
N VAL A 81 -27.41 -11.34 1.44
CA VAL A 81 -26.03 -11.01 1.05
C VAL A 81 -25.26 -12.26 0.63
N SER A 82 -25.32 -13.34 1.41
CA SER A 82 -24.63 -14.59 1.10
C SER A 82 -25.09 -15.18 -0.24
N ALA A 83 -26.41 -15.26 -0.46
CA ALA A 83 -26.99 -15.72 -1.72
C ALA A 83 -26.64 -14.81 -2.90
N PHE A 84 -26.55 -13.49 -2.68
CA PHE A 84 -26.16 -12.56 -3.74
C PHE A 84 -24.69 -12.70 -4.14
N LEU A 85 -23.80 -13.06 -3.20
CA LEU A 85 -22.36 -13.20 -3.46
C LEU A 85 -21.99 -14.59 -3.96
N ASP A 86 -22.84 -15.59 -3.76
CA ASP A 86 -22.61 -16.95 -4.20
C ASP A 86 -22.36 -17.05 -5.71
N GLY A 87 -21.38 -17.87 -6.10
CA GLY A 87 -20.95 -18.05 -7.49
C GLY A 87 -20.25 -16.84 -8.14
N LYS A 88 -20.06 -15.72 -7.44
CA LYS A 88 -19.38 -14.54 -8.01
C LYS A 88 -17.87 -14.58 -7.79
N VAL A 89 -17.12 -14.14 -8.80
CA VAL A 89 -15.67 -13.97 -8.73
C VAL A 89 -15.33 -12.64 -8.05
N ALA A 90 -14.47 -12.71 -7.03
CA ALA A 90 -13.95 -11.51 -6.38
C ALA A 90 -13.12 -10.67 -7.35
N ASN A 91 -13.39 -9.36 -7.39
CA ASN A 91 -12.57 -8.39 -8.10
C ASN A 91 -12.25 -7.23 -7.15
N THR A 92 -11.29 -7.45 -6.27
CA THR A 92 -10.92 -6.48 -5.24
C THR A 92 -9.64 -5.75 -5.66
N ASN A 93 -9.80 -4.51 -6.14
CA ASN A 93 -8.67 -3.59 -6.35
C ASN A 93 -8.31 -2.83 -5.06
N ARG A 94 -8.52 -3.44 -3.89
CA ARG A 94 -8.31 -2.80 -2.59
C ARG A 94 -6.95 -3.19 -2.02
N ASP A 95 -6.74 -4.50 -1.85
CA ASP A 95 -5.44 -5.06 -1.48
C ASP A 95 -4.64 -5.38 -2.74
N VAL A 96 -3.76 -4.47 -3.14
CA VAL A 96 -2.94 -4.59 -4.33
C VAL A 96 -1.48 -4.30 -4.00
N LEU A 97 -0.59 -5.08 -4.59
CA LEU A 97 0.83 -4.80 -4.53
C LEU A 97 1.17 -3.60 -5.43
N PRO A 98 2.04 -2.68 -5.01
CA PRO A 98 2.44 -1.52 -5.81
C PRO A 98 3.07 -1.93 -7.15
N LYS A 99 2.87 -1.12 -8.20
CA LYS A 99 3.46 -1.37 -9.54
C LYS A 99 4.99 -1.50 -9.53
N GLU A 100 5.65 -0.94 -8.52
CA GLU A 100 7.09 -0.96 -8.32
C GLU A 100 7.62 -2.41 -8.23
N ILE A 101 6.79 -3.37 -7.81
CA ILE A 101 7.18 -4.78 -7.76
C ILE A 101 7.63 -5.32 -9.12
N TRP A 102 7.11 -4.77 -10.23
CA TRP A 102 7.52 -5.19 -11.57
C TRP A 102 9.01 -4.94 -11.79
N ARG A 103 9.50 -3.78 -11.36
CA ARG A 103 10.91 -3.42 -11.50
C ARG A 103 11.77 -4.11 -10.43
N LEU A 104 11.29 -4.14 -9.19
CA LEU A 104 12.09 -4.57 -8.04
C LEU A 104 12.20 -6.09 -7.90
N TYR A 105 11.12 -6.83 -8.20
CA TYR A 105 11.06 -8.28 -7.95
C TYR A 105 10.84 -9.09 -9.23
N VAL A 106 10.07 -8.59 -10.21
CA VAL A 106 9.74 -9.38 -11.40
C VAL A 106 10.85 -9.32 -12.46
N LYS A 107 11.24 -8.14 -12.92
CA LYS A 107 12.24 -7.96 -13.99
C LYS A 107 13.59 -8.64 -13.68
N PRO A 108 14.15 -8.57 -12.46
CA PRO A 108 15.42 -9.24 -12.14
C PRO A 108 15.32 -10.76 -12.30
N VAL A 109 14.28 -11.38 -11.73
CA VAL A 109 14.07 -12.84 -11.80
C VAL A 109 13.79 -13.30 -13.23
N MET A 110 13.03 -12.51 -14.00
CA MET A 110 12.82 -12.79 -15.42
C MET A 110 14.14 -12.80 -16.20
N LYS A 111 15.03 -11.84 -15.92
CA LYS A 111 16.34 -11.75 -16.58
C LYS A 111 17.23 -12.95 -16.22
N GLU A 112 17.25 -13.32 -14.94
CA GLU A 112 18.00 -14.48 -14.44
C GLU A 112 17.50 -15.79 -15.07
N ASN A 113 16.19 -15.98 -15.14
CA ASN A 113 15.56 -17.19 -15.70
C ASN A 113 15.40 -17.16 -17.22
N GLY A 114 15.91 -16.13 -17.90
CA GLY A 114 15.81 -16.00 -19.37
C GLY A 114 14.37 -15.88 -19.90
N ILE A 115 13.43 -15.42 -19.07
CA ILE A 115 12.01 -15.34 -19.42
C ILE A 115 11.74 -14.00 -20.12
N SER A 116 11.34 -14.07 -21.39
CA SER A 116 10.91 -12.88 -22.14
C SER A 116 9.53 -12.37 -21.68
N HIS A 117 9.23 -11.09 -21.92
CA HIS A 117 7.88 -10.54 -21.67
C HIS A 117 6.79 -11.32 -22.42
N ARG A 118 7.07 -11.77 -23.65
CA ARG A 118 6.13 -12.56 -24.45
C ARG A 118 5.81 -13.90 -23.79
N GLU A 119 6.83 -14.54 -23.23
CA GLU A 119 6.68 -15.81 -22.53
C GLU A 119 5.88 -15.63 -21.23
N LEU A 120 6.19 -14.59 -20.44
CA LEU A 120 5.41 -14.25 -19.25
C LEU A 120 3.93 -14.05 -19.58
N HIS A 121 3.63 -13.21 -20.59
CA HIS A 121 2.26 -12.93 -21.03
C HIS A 121 1.49 -14.20 -21.40
N LYS A 122 2.16 -15.13 -22.08
CA LYS A 122 1.58 -16.44 -22.42
C LYS A 122 1.27 -17.25 -21.16
N ARG A 123 2.17 -17.29 -20.17
CA ARG A 123 1.98 -18.04 -18.92
C ARG A 123 0.83 -17.52 -18.07
N ILE A 124 0.64 -16.20 -18.02
CA ILE A 124 -0.42 -15.57 -17.19
C ILE A 124 -1.70 -15.24 -17.96
N ALA A 125 -1.81 -15.68 -19.23
CA ALA A 125 -2.94 -15.40 -20.11
C ALA A 125 -3.33 -13.90 -20.17
N TYR A 126 -2.33 -13.02 -20.31
CA TYR A 126 -2.54 -11.57 -20.40
C TYR A 126 -2.04 -11.02 -21.74
N ALA A 127 -2.80 -10.09 -22.32
CA ALA A 127 -2.43 -9.39 -23.55
C ALA A 127 -2.25 -7.89 -23.27
N GLY A 128 -1.04 -7.38 -23.52
CA GLY A 128 -0.74 -5.94 -23.46
C GLY A 128 0.43 -5.60 -22.54
N ALA A 129 1.17 -4.54 -22.90
CA ALA A 129 2.31 -4.06 -22.10
C ALA A 129 1.91 -3.17 -20.91
N THR A 130 0.62 -2.82 -20.79
CA THR A 130 0.11 -1.96 -19.72
C THR A 130 0.19 -2.60 -18.34
N ILE A 131 0.29 -3.92 -18.26
CA ILE A 131 0.43 -4.68 -17.01
C ILE A 131 1.58 -4.16 -16.14
N PHE A 132 2.71 -3.81 -16.74
CA PHE A 132 3.91 -3.32 -16.04
C PHE A 132 3.75 -1.90 -15.45
N LYS A 133 2.66 -1.21 -15.77
CA LYS A 133 2.37 0.16 -15.29
C LYS A 133 1.30 0.18 -14.19
N GLN A 134 0.73 -0.96 -13.84
CA GLN A 134 -0.41 -1.09 -12.92
C GLN A 134 -0.01 -1.80 -11.63
N ASN A 135 -0.70 -1.45 -10.55
CA ASN A 135 -0.69 -2.25 -9.32
C ASN A 135 -1.22 -3.66 -9.60
N VAL A 136 -0.80 -4.61 -8.78
CA VAL A 136 -1.01 -6.04 -9.04
C VAL A 136 -1.87 -6.62 -7.92
N SER A 137 -3.01 -7.24 -8.26
CA SER A 137 -3.79 -7.98 -7.27
C SER A 137 -2.99 -9.16 -6.73
N ARG A 138 -3.27 -9.59 -5.49
CA ARG A 138 -2.64 -10.78 -4.88
C ARG A 138 -2.71 -12.02 -5.77
N GLU A 139 -3.89 -12.30 -6.32
CA GLU A 139 -4.08 -13.44 -7.23
C GLU A 139 -3.18 -13.35 -8.47
N ARG A 140 -3.06 -12.15 -9.07
CA ARG A 140 -2.20 -11.96 -10.23
C ARG A 140 -0.73 -12.06 -9.84
N ALA A 141 -0.35 -11.51 -8.69
CA ALA A 141 1.01 -11.61 -8.17
C ALA A 141 1.40 -13.07 -7.95
N ALA A 142 0.50 -13.91 -7.43
CA ALA A 142 0.71 -15.35 -7.29
C ALA A 142 0.93 -16.05 -8.66
N LYS A 143 0.09 -15.74 -9.66
CA LYS A 143 0.27 -16.28 -11.03
C LYS A 143 1.60 -15.86 -11.65
N VAL A 144 2.01 -14.60 -11.45
CA VAL A 144 3.30 -14.10 -11.93
C VAL A 144 4.46 -14.78 -11.19
N ALA A 145 4.34 -14.97 -9.87
CA ALA A 145 5.34 -15.65 -9.05
C ALA A 145 5.56 -17.10 -9.49
N GLU A 146 4.48 -17.83 -9.78
CA GLU A 146 4.55 -19.17 -10.35
C GLU A 146 5.15 -19.16 -11.76
N ALA A 147 4.74 -18.21 -12.60
CA ALA A 147 5.22 -18.12 -13.99
C ALA A 147 6.72 -17.83 -14.09
N ILE A 148 7.32 -17.11 -13.13
CA ILE A 148 8.75 -16.76 -13.12
C ILE A 148 9.57 -17.54 -12.09
N ASP A 149 8.92 -18.40 -11.31
CA ASP A 149 9.47 -19.09 -10.14
C ASP A 149 10.15 -18.17 -9.11
N SER A 150 9.45 -17.11 -8.68
CA SER A 150 9.94 -16.20 -7.64
C SER A 150 9.33 -16.53 -6.27
N THR A 151 10.18 -16.88 -5.31
CA THR A 151 9.78 -17.13 -3.92
C THR A 151 9.37 -15.83 -3.21
N GLU A 152 10.11 -14.75 -3.43
CA GLU A 152 9.85 -13.44 -2.84
C GLU A 152 8.49 -12.90 -3.29
N LEU A 153 8.17 -12.99 -4.58
CA LEU A 153 6.88 -12.55 -5.10
C LEU A 153 5.74 -13.44 -4.60
N ARG A 154 6.00 -14.75 -4.41
CA ARG A 154 5.04 -15.68 -3.81
C ARG A 154 4.72 -15.27 -2.37
N ASN A 155 5.75 -14.98 -1.57
CA ASN A 155 5.61 -14.49 -0.20
C ASN A 155 4.82 -13.17 -0.15
N LEU A 156 5.12 -12.22 -1.05
CA LEU A 156 4.34 -10.99 -1.16
C LEU A 156 2.89 -11.29 -1.55
N ALA A 157 2.63 -12.19 -2.50
CA ALA A 157 1.27 -12.51 -2.94
C ALA A 157 0.40 -13.18 -1.87
N THR A 158 1.00 -13.90 -0.91
CA THR A 158 0.27 -14.65 0.13
C THR A 158 0.43 -14.09 1.54
N SER A 159 1.16 -12.98 1.71
CA SER A 159 1.37 -12.38 3.03
C SER A 159 0.09 -11.86 3.68
N ASP A 160 0.05 -11.91 5.02
CA ASP A 160 -1.06 -11.42 5.85
C ASP A 160 -1.06 -9.90 6.04
N VAL A 161 -0.12 -9.19 5.41
CA VAL A 161 0.02 -7.73 5.52
C VAL A 161 -0.76 -7.06 4.41
N TYR A 162 -1.79 -6.28 4.75
CA TYR A 162 -2.54 -5.50 3.78
C TYR A 162 -1.73 -4.28 3.28
N TRP A 163 -1.59 -4.12 1.96
CA TRP A 163 -0.92 -2.96 1.38
C TRP A 163 -1.92 -1.84 1.12
N ASP A 164 -1.64 -0.66 1.66
CA ASP A 164 -2.42 0.55 1.41
C ASP A 164 -1.54 1.69 0.89
N GLN A 165 -2.14 2.59 0.12
CA GLN A 165 -1.45 3.75 -0.41
C GLN A 165 -1.56 4.91 0.57
N VAL A 166 -0.44 5.58 0.87
CA VAL A 166 -0.44 6.84 1.61
C VAL A 166 -1.23 7.88 0.81
N ALA A 167 -2.33 8.38 1.40
CA ALA A 167 -3.21 9.35 0.75
C ALA A 167 -2.74 10.81 0.93
N SER A 168 -2.26 11.15 2.13
CA SER A 168 -1.66 12.44 2.46
C SER A 168 -0.62 12.28 3.57
N ILE A 169 0.23 13.30 3.72
CA ILE A 169 1.16 13.45 4.83
C ILE A 169 1.04 14.90 5.27
N ASP A 170 0.54 15.11 6.49
CA ASP A 170 0.23 16.43 7.04
C ASP A 170 0.99 16.62 8.36
N PRO A 171 1.62 17.79 8.62
CA PRO A 171 2.27 18.04 9.91
C PRO A 171 1.25 18.10 11.06
N ASP A 172 1.48 17.31 12.12
CA ASP A 172 0.56 17.18 13.27
C ASP A 172 1.02 17.98 14.52
N GLY A 173 2.02 18.86 14.36
CA GLY A 173 2.54 19.68 15.44
C GLY A 173 3.64 18.99 16.27
N THR A 174 3.73 19.35 17.56
CA THR A 174 4.76 18.83 18.48
C THR A 174 4.09 18.21 19.69
N GLU A 175 4.28 16.91 19.86
CA GLU A 175 3.70 16.12 20.94
C GLU A 175 4.75 15.15 21.53
N PRO A 176 4.57 14.67 22.77
CA PRO A 176 5.37 13.57 23.29
C PRO A 176 5.22 12.33 22.41
N VAL A 177 6.35 11.81 21.93
CA VAL A 177 6.41 10.59 21.13
C VAL A 177 6.84 9.41 21.99
N TYR A 178 6.32 8.23 21.66
CA TYR A 178 6.63 6.99 22.35
C TYR A 178 7.08 5.93 21.33
N ASP A 179 7.91 5.02 21.78
CA ASP A 179 8.37 3.89 20.99
C ASP A 179 8.43 2.63 21.84
N LEU A 180 8.44 1.47 21.20
CA LEU A 180 8.53 0.16 21.83
C LEU A 180 9.74 -0.59 21.28
N THR A 181 10.49 -1.24 22.16
CA THR A 181 11.51 -2.21 21.73
C THR A 181 10.89 -3.60 21.68
N VAL A 182 10.53 -4.04 20.47
CA VAL A 182 10.10 -5.43 20.23
C VAL A 182 11.31 -6.30 19.83
N PRO A 183 11.54 -7.45 20.50
CA PRO A 183 12.57 -8.41 20.09
C PRO A 183 12.34 -8.98 18.69
N ASP A 184 13.41 -9.54 18.10
CA ASP A 184 13.46 -10.23 16.81
C ASP A 184 13.14 -9.36 15.59
N ASN A 185 11.88 -9.03 15.40
CA ASN A 185 11.38 -8.40 14.18
C ASN A 185 11.46 -6.86 14.23
N HIS A 186 11.68 -6.30 15.43
CA HIS A 186 11.81 -4.86 15.66
C HIS A 186 10.67 -4.02 15.04
N ASN A 187 9.45 -4.56 15.04
CA ASN A 187 8.25 -3.87 14.58
C ASN A 187 7.02 -4.26 15.41
N PHE A 188 6.00 -3.41 15.37
CA PHE A 188 4.72 -3.61 16.05
C PHE A 188 3.57 -2.96 15.28
N VAL A 189 2.33 -3.25 15.70
CA VAL A 189 1.13 -2.64 15.11
C VAL A 189 0.68 -1.45 15.97
N ALA A 190 0.62 -0.27 15.36
CA ALA A 190 0.07 0.95 15.95
C ALA A 190 -0.94 1.58 14.98
N ASN A 191 -2.13 1.95 15.47
CA ASN A 191 -3.21 2.52 14.65
C ASN A 191 -3.52 1.72 13.36
N ASN A 192 -3.52 0.38 13.47
CA ASN A 192 -3.72 -0.56 12.35
C ASN A 192 -2.61 -0.56 11.28
N ILE A 193 -1.46 0.06 11.54
CA ILE A 193 -0.30 0.10 10.65
C ILE A 193 0.86 -0.64 11.31
N ILE A 194 1.68 -1.34 10.51
CA ILE A 194 2.93 -1.93 10.98
C ILE A 194 4.00 -0.83 10.99
N VAL A 195 4.55 -0.55 12.17
CA VAL A 195 5.63 0.42 12.38
C VAL A 195 6.88 -0.30 12.86
N HIS A 196 8.04 0.13 12.38
CA HIS A 196 9.33 -0.35 12.85
C HIS A 196 9.76 0.48 14.08
N ASN A 197 10.51 -0.14 15.02
CA ASN A 197 11.11 0.57 16.15
C ASN A 197 11.98 1.73 15.62
N SER A 198 11.98 2.87 16.31
CA SER A 198 12.66 4.07 15.86
C SER A 198 14.18 3.96 16.00
N ILE A 199 14.83 3.47 14.96
CA ILE A 199 16.30 3.56 14.81
C ILE A 199 16.77 5.02 14.68
N GLU A 200 15.87 5.91 14.27
CA GLU A 200 16.15 7.33 14.09
C GLU A 200 16.52 7.98 15.43
N GLN A 201 15.80 7.66 16.53
CA GLN A 201 16.06 8.32 17.81
C GLN A 201 17.50 8.10 18.29
N ASP A 202 18.02 6.89 18.12
CA ASP A 202 19.37 6.51 18.51
C ASP A 202 20.47 7.03 17.57
N ALA A 203 20.15 7.28 16.30
CA ALA A 203 21.11 7.74 15.32
C ALA A 203 21.65 9.15 15.61
N ASP A 204 22.97 9.32 15.52
CA ASP A 204 23.62 10.63 15.56
C ASP A 204 23.43 11.40 14.24
N VAL A 205 23.43 10.67 13.12
CA VAL A 205 23.22 11.19 11.77
C VAL A 205 22.27 10.26 11.01
N VAL A 206 21.26 10.83 10.35
CA VAL A 206 20.39 10.11 9.40
C VAL A 206 20.56 10.74 8.03
N MET A 207 20.93 9.93 7.04
CA MET A 207 21.07 10.34 5.65
C MET A 207 20.17 9.51 4.77
N PHE A 208 19.39 10.17 3.91
CA PHE A 208 18.69 9.52 2.81
C PHE A 208 19.49 9.68 1.52
N ILE A 209 19.46 8.65 0.67
CA ILE A 209 20.01 8.72 -0.69
C ILE A 209 18.83 8.70 -1.65
N TYR A 210 18.66 9.78 -2.39
CA TYR A 210 17.65 9.88 -3.44
C TYR A 210 18.30 9.94 -4.81
N ARG A 211 17.88 9.05 -5.71
CA ARG A 211 18.35 9.00 -7.09
C ARG A 211 17.16 9.04 -8.02
N GLU A 212 16.89 10.20 -8.62
CA GLU A 212 15.72 10.39 -9.48
C GLU A 212 15.75 9.44 -10.68
N ASP A 213 16.93 9.25 -11.27
CA ASP A 213 17.15 8.38 -12.42
C ASP A 213 16.96 6.88 -12.12
N TYR A 214 16.89 6.50 -10.85
CA TYR A 214 16.52 5.16 -10.43
C TYR A 214 15.01 4.96 -10.51
N TYR A 215 14.22 6.04 -10.37
CA TYR A 215 12.77 6.00 -10.39
C TYR A 215 12.18 6.40 -11.75
N ILE A 216 12.80 7.36 -12.44
CA ILE A 216 12.35 7.97 -13.70
C ILE A 216 13.46 7.80 -14.74
N GLU A 217 13.23 6.97 -15.76
CA GLU A 217 14.27 6.64 -16.76
C GLU A 217 14.69 7.86 -17.60
N ASP A 218 13.75 8.76 -17.95
CA ASP A 218 13.98 9.94 -18.81
C ASP A 218 14.05 11.26 -18.01
N THR A 219 14.68 11.25 -16.83
CA THR A 219 14.92 12.49 -16.08
C THR A 219 16.07 13.31 -16.66
N ASP A 220 15.99 14.64 -16.54
CA ASP A 220 17.10 15.58 -16.78
C ASP A 220 18.23 15.46 -15.74
N ARG A 221 18.00 14.76 -14.61
CA ARG A 221 18.96 14.57 -13.51
C ARG A 221 19.66 13.20 -13.59
N GLN A 222 20.11 12.80 -14.78
CA GLN A 222 20.81 11.53 -14.96
C GLN A 222 22.09 11.46 -14.13
N ASN A 223 22.29 10.32 -13.47
CA ASN A 223 23.46 10.03 -12.65
C ASN A 223 23.67 11.01 -11.49
N ILE A 224 22.61 11.67 -11.03
CA ILE A 224 22.65 12.54 -9.85
C ILE A 224 22.07 11.78 -8.65
N ALA A 225 22.80 11.79 -7.54
CA ALA A 225 22.33 11.27 -6.27
C ALA A 225 22.34 12.38 -5.21
N ASP A 226 21.18 12.67 -4.65
CA ASP A 226 21.03 13.60 -3.53
C ASP A 226 21.24 12.85 -2.22
N ILE A 227 22.27 13.26 -1.46
CA ILE A 227 22.50 12.86 -0.09
C ILE A 227 21.82 13.88 0.82
N ILE A 228 20.72 13.47 1.45
CA ILE A 228 19.88 14.32 2.28
C ILE A 228 20.19 14.00 3.75
N VAL A 229 20.95 14.86 4.40
CA VAL A 229 21.21 14.80 5.85
C VAL A 229 19.96 15.28 6.57
N ALA A 230 19.10 14.35 6.96
CA ALA A 230 17.81 14.61 7.60
C ALA A 230 17.94 14.82 9.13
N LYS A 231 18.94 14.18 9.76
CA LYS A 231 19.27 14.37 11.17
C LYS A 231 20.78 14.48 11.33
N HIS A 232 21.22 15.40 12.18
CA HIS A 232 22.62 15.51 12.59
C HIS A 232 22.66 16.14 14.00
N ARG A 233 22.98 15.36 15.04
CA ARG A 233 23.00 15.86 16.44
C ARG A 233 24.06 16.94 16.70
N HIS A 234 25.14 16.94 15.91
CA HIS A 234 26.31 17.80 16.10
C HIS A 234 26.64 18.66 14.89
N GLY A 235 25.69 18.89 13.98
CA GLY A 235 25.92 19.70 12.79
C GLY A 235 24.66 20.01 12.01
N SER A 236 24.82 20.65 10.85
CA SER A 236 23.71 21.07 10.01
C SER A 236 23.11 19.90 9.22
N THR A 237 21.79 19.93 9.06
CA THR A 237 21.04 19.17 8.06
C THR A 237 21.13 19.87 6.70
N GLY A 238 20.84 19.16 5.62
CA GLY A 238 20.86 19.72 4.27
C GLY A 238 20.97 18.65 3.19
N THR A 239 21.01 19.09 1.94
CA THR A 239 21.14 18.20 0.78
C THR A 239 22.43 18.49 0.04
N VAL A 240 23.16 17.44 -0.32
CA VAL A 240 24.36 17.50 -1.15
C VAL A 240 24.14 16.61 -2.38
N SER A 241 24.26 17.18 -3.57
CA SER A 241 24.16 16.41 -4.82
C SER A 241 25.53 15.89 -5.24
N LEU A 242 25.60 14.58 -5.53
CA LEU A 242 26.81 13.87 -5.97
C LEU A 242 26.58 13.23 -7.34
N TYR A 243 27.66 13.01 -8.08
CA TYR A 243 27.62 12.25 -9.33
C TYR A 243 27.73 10.76 -9.03
N PHE A 244 26.76 9.96 -9.47
CA PHE A 244 26.71 8.52 -9.25
C PHE A 244 27.05 7.74 -10.51
N ARG A 245 28.20 7.05 -10.49
CA ARG A 245 28.64 6.14 -11.55
C ARG A 245 28.01 4.76 -11.37
N LYS A 246 26.95 4.49 -12.14
CA LYS A 246 26.15 3.25 -12.04
C LYS A 246 26.97 1.98 -12.23
N GLU A 247 27.93 2.00 -13.15
CA GLU A 247 28.72 0.83 -13.55
C GLU A 247 29.68 0.38 -12.44
N LEU A 248 30.08 1.32 -11.56
CA LEU A 248 31.04 1.09 -10.49
C LEU A 248 30.42 1.18 -9.09
N THR A 249 29.13 1.52 -8.99
CA THR A 249 28.45 1.81 -7.71
C THR A 249 29.24 2.84 -6.88
N GLN A 250 29.70 3.91 -7.53
CA GLN A 250 30.61 4.90 -6.95
C GLN A 250 30.00 6.31 -6.96
N PHE A 251 30.23 7.07 -5.89
CA PHE A 251 29.88 8.49 -5.79
C PHE A 251 31.13 9.35 -5.99
N ASN A 252 31.00 10.40 -6.79
CA ASN A 252 32.02 11.41 -7.03
C ASN A 252 31.47 12.80 -6.70
N ASP A 253 32.37 13.72 -6.40
CA ASP A 253 32.04 15.13 -6.27
C ASP A 253 31.45 15.66 -7.58
N MET A 254 30.47 16.55 -7.46
CA MET A 254 29.76 17.16 -8.57
C MET A 254 29.95 18.67 -8.53
N GLU A 255 30.50 19.24 -9.60
CA GLU A 255 30.45 20.68 -9.84
C GLU A 255 29.38 20.97 -10.90
N ILE A 256 28.41 21.81 -10.55
CA ILE A 256 27.38 22.25 -11.50
C ILE A 256 27.91 23.51 -12.20
N HIS A 257 28.18 23.41 -13.50
CA HIS A 257 28.43 24.58 -14.35
C HIS A 257 27.14 24.94 -15.09
N ARG A 258 26.59 26.12 -14.81
CA ARG A 258 25.48 26.70 -15.58
C ARG A 258 26.06 27.57 -16.69
N THR A 259 25.86 27.15 -17.94
CA THR A 259 26.16 28.00 -19.10
C THR A 259 24.85 28.64 -19.55
N GLU A 260 24.77 29.97 -19.53
CA GLU A 260 23.65 30.68 -20.15
C GLU A 260 23.76 30.51 -21.67
N LEU A 261 22.68 30.03 -22.28
CA LEU A 261 22.58 29.93 -23.74
C LEU A 261 21.96 31.23 -24.24
N ASP A 262 22.78 32.06 -24.88
CA ASP A 262 22.29 33.22 -25.64
C ASP A 262 21.52 32.70 -26.86
N TYR A 263 20.21 32.99 -26.89
CA TYR A 263 19.34 32.76 -28.05
C TYR A 263 19.32 33.98 -28.97
#